data_AF-A0A7U2IAX1-F1
#
_entry.id   AF-A0A7U2IAX1-F1
#
_cell.length_a   1.000
_cell.length_b   1.000
_cell.length_c   1.000
_cell.angle_alpha   90.00
_cell.angle_beta   90.00
_cell.angle_gamma   90.00
#
_symmetry.space_group_name_H-M   'P 1'
#
loop_
_entity.id
_entity.type
_entity.pdbx_description
1 polymer ?
#
loop_
_entity_poly.entity_id
_entity_poly.type
_entity_poly.pdbx_seq_one_letter_code
_entity_poly.pdbx_strand_id
1 'polypeptide(L)'
;MTALDGIEGLSECIGRAIQEHLARSNLNLAWPQIDSLDRPILRFEAFIEDAGAVSTVASRSEKIASRTLDLTGMKTPQPSRSPTVTRNVATPHAEALHDRDDQESADDDDDDLQDDAAAQTASRKGTGGLRVANSQLIREDLSENQRQMQVDSRTFPKRRKVASEKFVFQPSTLDKLIIGIWEQVHGSINLDPQAIFEQFQVAPNSVSSVVRHAPMDAAPVALSVTTEPSGGSFSQMNVFCRKVTQASRVCRSIEIIVQARWTELFEEQVQARTAAHPELSSTKHRKGVFMEACQDFGWSEKELRNKMAIWRGYKDVKDAAGWAALVFAGMGIYRFCKYRVGFDKEAMRRLKNLRNRLEVAADTLHPHWRQLLAIVGEPQALKYPGHPHEWVVYEDGSDPVPLRQTYIEHDPFFSFEHIEESVVDGSVWGCEDPRWMPQESAITRASGTYMCALCNEQQSDEPKLNACFCFPSLFGCVKRKPPPVQIYRTAEGKNNGLIALTAFERGTAVGELVGLITNGVRHLDVMEGSTPLAKYQIWQGREGNYTRFANHSCKANAQTSNFTWLDTQRVILVSKGIEAGSEITVDYGDKYWAGLDKSCLCGETCCRYKRDGRR
;
A
#
# COMPACT_ATOMS: atom_id res chain seq x y z
N MET A 1 -11.82 15.43 -32.79
CA MET A 1 -10.36 15.30 -32.66
C MET A 1 -10.11 14.15 -31.70
N THR A 2 -9.91 12.98 -32.29
CA THR A 2 -9.67 11.67 -31.69
C THR A 2 -8.35 11.21 -32.27
N ALA A 3 -7.26 11.27 -31.49
CA ALA A 3 -5.99 10.60 -31.75
C ALA A 3 -4.95 10.98 -30.67
N LEU A 4 -5.04 10.36 -29.49
CA LEU A 4 -3.88 10.16 -28.59
C LEU A 4 -3.94 8.81 -27.83
N ASP A 5 -4.81 7.88 -28.23
CA ASP A 5 -4.85 6.49 -27.72
C ASP A 5 -3.76 5.59 -28.35
N GLY A 6 -2.69 6.17 -28.90
CA GLY A 6 -1.79 5.48 -29.84
C GLY A 6 -0.41 5.08 -29.33
N ILE A 7 -0.01 5.43 -28.10
CA ILE A 7 1.38 5.24 -27.67
C ILE A 7 1.49 4.65 -26.25
N GLU A 8 0.46 3.95 -25.77
CA GLU A 8 0.62 3.08 -24.60
C GLU A 8 1.52 1.89 -24.99
N GLY A 9 2.70 1.77 -24.35
CA GLY A 9 3.63 0.67 -24.60
C GLY A 9 4.77 0.94 -25.59
N LEU A 10 4.93 2.16 -26.13
CA LEU A 10 6.06 2.46 -27.04
C LEU A 10 7.43 2.24 -26.38
N SER A 11 7.60 2.65 -25.12
CA SER A 11 8.80 2.35 -24.33
C SER A 11 9.06 0.84 -24.24
N GLU A 12 8.01 0.03 -24.21
CA GLU A 12 8.10 -1.43 -24.20
C GLU A 12 8.40 -2.02 -25.57
N CYS A 13 7.79 -1.54 -26.64
CA CYS A 13 8.11 -1.95 -28.01
C CYS A 13 9.56 -1.62 -28.37
N ILE A 14 10.02 -0.39 -28.11
CA ILE A 14 11.41 0.02 -28.36
C ILE A 14 12.36 -0.80 -27.48
N GLY A 15 12.02 -0.99 -26.20
CA GLY A 15 12.82 -1.78 -25.27
C GLY A 15 12.98 -3.22 -25.71
N ARG A 16 11.89 -3.86 -26.14
CA ARG A 16 11.89 -5.23 -26.65
C ARG A 16 12.69 -5.35 -27.94
N ALA A 17 12.51 -4.41 -28.88
CA ALA A 17 13.27 -4.40 -30.14
C ALA A 17 14.78 -4.24 -29.92
N ILE A 18 15.19 -3.32 -29.02
CA ILE A 18 16.60 -3.14 -28.65
C ILE A 18 17.12 -4.41 -27.96
N GLN A 19 16.37 -4.95 -26.99
CA GLN A 19 16.77 -6.17 -26.27
C GLN A 19 16.93 -7.37 -27.21
N GLU A 20 16.02 -7.57 -28.16
CA GLU A 20 16.09 -8.64 -29.17
C GLU A 20 17.28 -8.45 -30.13
N HIS A 21 17.55 -7.21 -30.55
CA HIS A 21 18.69 -6.91 -31.40
C HIS A 21 20.02 -7.15 -30.67
N LEU A 22 20.12 -6.71 -29.41
CA LEU A 22 21.29 -6.93 -28.57
C LEU A 22 21.50 -8.43 -28.27
N ALA A 23 20.43 -9.19 -28.02
CA ALA A 23 20.53 -10.64 -27.81
C ALA A 23 21.01 -11.41 -29.06
N ARG A 24 20.78 -10.88 -30.26
CA ARG A 24 21.26 -11.45 -31.54
C ARG A 24 22.67 -10.97 -31.91
N SER A 25 23.17 -9.93 -31.25
CA SER A 25 24.45 -9.31 -31.53
C SER A 25 25.51 -9.82 -30.53
N ASN A 26 26.75 -10.03 -30.97
CA ASN A 26 27.86 -10.31 -30.05
C ASN A 26 28.25 -9.02 -29.31
N LEU A 27 27.51 -8.70 -28.25
CA LEU A 27 27.67 -7.51 -27.41
C LEU A 27 29.12 -7.28 -26.97
N ASN A 28 29.87 -8.33 -26.62
CA ASN A 28 31.25 -8.22 -26.14
C ASN A 28 32.25 -7.87 -27.24
N LEU A 29 31.89 -8.10 -28.51
CA LEU A 29 32.70 -7.68 -29.66
C LEU A 29 32.47 -6.19 -29.98
N ALA A 30 31.23 -5.72 -29.83
CA ALA A 30 30.86 -4.33 -30.09
C ALA A 30 31.24 -3.40 -28.93
N TRP A 31 31.09 -3.86 -27.68
CA TRP A 31 31.36 -3.11 -26.45
C TRP A 31 32.21 -3.92 -25.46
N PRO A 32 33.54 -4.01 -25.68
CA PRO A 32 34.43 -4.85 -24.86
C PRO A 32 34.47 -4.46 -23.38
N GLN A 33 34.10 -3.23 -23.04
CA GLN A 33 34.07 -2.71 -21.68
C GLN A 33 32.91 -3.26 -20.84
N ILE A 34 31.94 -3.95 -21.46
CA ILE A 34 30.76 -4.46 -20.74
C ILE A 34 31.11 -5.59 -19.77
N ASP A 35 32.17 -6.36 -20.07
CA ASP A 35 32.66 -7.46 -19.22
C ASP A 35 33.37 -6.95 -17.97
N SER A 36 33.81 -5.69 -17.93
CA SER A 36 34.44 -5.06 -16.75
C SER A 36 33.45 -4.33 -15.83
N LEU A 37 32.16 -4.28 -16.18
CA LEU A 37 31.13 -3.61 -15.38
C LEU A 37 30.43 -4.62 -14.49
N ASP A 38 30.26 -4.35 -13.20
CA ASP A 38 29.59 -5.28 -12.28
C ASP A 38 28.10 -5.46 -12.62
N ARG A 39 27.41 -4.37 -12.96
CA ARG A 39 25.99 -4.36 -13.36
C ARG A 39 25.74 -3.44 -14.55
N PRO A 40 25.99 -3.89 -15.79
CA PRO A 40 25.86 -3.06 -16.98
C PRO A 40 24.37 -2.77 -17.25
N ILE A 41 24.04 -1.48 -17.30
CA ILE A 41 22.69 -0.99 -17.55
C ILE A 41 22.72 -0.12 -18.81
N LEU A 42 21.79 -0.37 -19.74
CA LEU A 42 21.59 0.47 -20.92
C LEU A 42 20.30 1.27 -20.78
N ARG A 43 20.44 2.59 -20.67
CA ARG A 43 19.32 3.53 -20.68
C ARG A 43 19.17 4.13 -22.08
N PHE A 44 17.94 4.17 -22.58
CA PHE A 44 17.62 4.88 -23.81
C PHE A 44 16.42 5.79 -23.60
N GLU A 45 16.44 6.91 -24.31
CA GLU A 45 15.41 7.93 -24.31
C GLU A 45 15.09 8.29 -25.76
N ALA A 46 13.81 8.44 -26.08
CA ALA A 46 13.37 8.85 -27.40
C ALA A 46 12.71 10.22 -27.31
N PHE A 47 13.06 11.08 -28.27
CA PHE A 47 12.59 12.46 -28.37
C PHE A 47 11.93 12.67 -29.73
N ILE A 48 10.90 13.51 -29.78
CA ILE A 48 10.38 14.06 -31.03
C ILE A 48 10.91 15.48 -31.19
N GLU A 49 11.51 15.73 -32.34
CA GLU A 49 12.10 17.03 -32.70
C GLU A 49 11.62 17.46 -34.09
N ASP A 50 11.49 18.76 -34.29
CA ASP A 50 11.10 19.32 -35.58
C ASP A 50 12.31 19.35 -36.52
N ALA A 51 12.18 18.75 -37.70
CA ALA A 51 13.24 18.69 -38.70
C ALA A 51 13.24 19.97 -39.56
N GLY A 52 13.48 21.12 -38.93
CA GLY A 52 13.53 22.44 -39.55
C GLY A 52 14.90 23.12 -39.44
N ALA A 53 15.31 23.84 -40.48
CA ALA A 53 16.63 24.46 -40.55
C ALA A 53 16.84 25.53 -39.45
N VAL A 54 17.82 25.24 -38.59
CA VAL A 54 18.59 26.15 -37.71
C VAL A 54 17.90 27.48 -37.40
N SER A 55 16.95 27.45 -36.46
CA SER A 55 16.52 28.64 -35.73
C SER A 55 17.12 28.61 -34.33
N THR A 56 17.80 29.68 -33.93
CA THR A 56 18.55 29.82 -32.67
C THR A 56 17.67 29.94 -31.41
N VAL A 57 16.42 29.51 -31.49
CA VAL A 57 15.50 29.41 -30.35
C VAL A 57 15.24 27.94 -30.14
N ALA A 58 15.75 27.39 -29.04
CA ALA A 58 15.62 25.98 -28.68
C ALA A 58 14.16 25.51 -28.81
N SER A 59 13.85 24.81 -29.90
CA SER A 59 12.59 24.11 -30.07
C SER A 59 12.47 23.08 -28.94
N ARG A 60 11.34 23.09 -28.24
CA ARG A 60 11.06 22.16 -27.13
C ARG A 60 11.09 20.73 -27.66
N SER A 61 12.14 19.99 -27.32
CA SER A 61 12.23 18.55 -27.54
C SER A 61 11.27 17.86 -26.57
N GLU A 62 10.29 17.11 -27.10
CA GLU A 62 9.32 16.38 -26.29
C GLU A 62 9.79 14.94 -26.10
N LYS A 63 10.02 14.54 -24.85
CA LYS A 63 10.42 13.17 -24.51
C LYS A 63 9.20 12.25 -24.60
N ILE A 64 9.27 11.24 -25.47
CA ILE A 64 8.15 10.34 -25.77
C ILE A 64 8.32 8.93 -25.24
N ALA A 65 9.54 8.51 -24.90
CA ALA A 65 9.80 7.20 -24.31
C ALA A 65 11.08 7.20 -23.46
N SER A 66 11.10 6.39 -22.40
CA SER A 66 12.27 6.17 -21.52
C SER A 66 12.26 4.74 -21.03
N ARG A 67 13.39 4.04 -21.15
CA ARG A 67 13.52 2.72 -20.52
C ARG A 67 14.97 2.39 -20.22
N THR A 68 15.11 1.50 -19.26
CA THR A 68 16.38 1.01 -18.75
C THR A 68 16.40 -0.52 -18.90
N LEU A 69 17.42 -1.06 -19.55
CA LEU A 69 17.63 -2.48 -19.75
C LEU A 69 18.81 -2.97 -18.90
N ASP A 70 18.61 -4.06 -18.16
CA ASP A 70 19.67 -4.76 -17.44
C ASP A 70 20.35 -5.74 -18.40
N LEU A 71 21.66 -5.55 -18.63
CA LEU A 71 22.46 -6.37 -19.54
C LEU A 71 23.25 -7.46 -18.82
N THR A 72 23.06 -7.65 -17.50
CA THR A 72 23.84 -8.60 -16.68
C THR A 72 23.75 -10.03 -17.20
N GLY A 73 22.58 -10.45 -17.71
CA GLY A 73 22.37 -11.77 -18.29
C GLY A 73 22.95 -11.98 -19.70
N MET A 74 23.52 -10.93 -20.32
CA MET A 74 24.08 -10.98 -21.67
C MET A 74 25.61 -10.99 -21.71
N LYS A 75 26.27 -11.08 -20.53
CA LYS A 75 27.73 -11.24 -20.40
C LYS A 75 28.16 -12.63 -20.87
N THR A 76 29.37 -12.75 -21.44
CA THR A 76 29.95 -14.09 -21.69
C THR A 76 30.34 -14.76 -20.37
N PRO A 77 29.98 -16.03 -20.14
CA PRO A 77 30.46 -16.76 -18.97
C PRO A 77 31.99 -16.85 -19.00
N GLN A 78 32.66 -16.45 -17.91
CA GLN A 78 34.09 -16.71 -17.76
C GLN A 78 34.34 -18.23 -17.70
N PRO A 79 35.35 -18.77 -18.42
CA PRO A 79 35.71 -20.16 -18.28
C PRO A 79 36.29 -20.43 -16.88
N SER A 80 35.64 -21.34 -16.15
CA SER A 80 36.05 -21.83 -14.84
C SER A 80 37.44 -22.47 -14.91
N ARG A 81 38.41 -21.94 -14.15
CA ARG A 81 39.70 -22.59 -13.90
C ARG A 81 39.54 -23.65 -12.81
N SER A 82 39.63 -24.92 -13.19
CA SER A 82 39.79 -26.05 -12.25
C SER A 82 41.15 -25.98 -11.54
N PRO A 83 41.25 -26.41 -10.26
CA PRO A 83 42.52 -26.37 -9.52
C PRO A 83 43.41 -27.54 -9.96
N THR A 84 44.61 -27.22 -10.45
CA THR A 84 45.65 -28.20 -10.77
C THR A 84 46.48 -28.51 -9.54
N VAL A 85 46.56 -29.81 -9.24
CA VAL A 85 47.43 -30.47 -8.27
C VAL A 85 48.91 -30.17 -8.56
N THR A 86 49.65 -29.73 -7.54
CA THR A 86 51.12 -29.89 -7.51
C THR A 86 51.55 -30.52 -6.18
N ARG A 87 51.93 -31.79 -6.30
CA ARG A 87 52.80 -32.55 -5.40
C ARG A 87 54.09 -31.76 -5.12
N ASN A 88 54.49 -31.69 -3.86
CA ASN A 88 55.90 -31.74 -3.48
C ASN A 88 56.05 -32.65 -2.25
N VAL A 89 56.98 -33.59 -2.36
CA VAL A 89 57.33 -34.64 -1.39
C VAL A 89 58.72 -34.35 -0.84
N ALA A 90 58.91 -34.66 0.45
CA ALA A 90 60.14 -35.04 1.18
C ALA A 90 60.40 -34.13 2.41
N THR A 91 60.63 -34.57 3.66
CA THR A 91 60.54 -35.84 4.44
C THR A 91 60.86 -35.47 5.93
N PRO A 92 60.85 -36.38 6.94
CA PRO A 92 60.17 -36.15 8.23
C PRO A 92 61.09 -36.15 9.47
N HIS A 93 60.54 -35.79 10.63
CA HIS A 93 60.84 -36.33 11.98
C HIS A 93 59.61 -36.02 12.87
N ALA A 94 58.78 -36.99 13.26
CA ALA A 94 58.95 -38.02 14.30
C ALA A 94 58.56 -37.53 15.72
N GLU A 95 57.46 -38.12 16.21
CA GLU A 95 57.17 -38.51 17.62
C GLU A 95 56.94 -37.38 18.65
N ALA A 96 56.03 -37.45 19.63
CA ALA A 96 55.14 -38.51 20.11
C ALA A 96 54.14 -37.92 21.15
N LEU A 97 52.95 -38.54 21.18
CA LEU A 97 52.17 -39.03 22.36
C LEU A 97 51.82 -38.08 23.53
N HIS A 98 50.52 -37.85 23.75
CA HIS A 98 49.64 -38.53 24.73
C HIS A 98 48.33 -37.71 24.91
N ASP A 99 47.16 -38.28 24.61
CA ASP A 99 46.21 -38.99 25.52
C ASP A 99 45.64 -38.06 26.62
N ARG A 100 44.34 -38.03 26.95
CA ARG A 100 43.16 -38.80 26.54
C ARG A 100 41.89 -38.21 27.18
N ASP A 101 40.78 -38.40 26.47
CA ASP A 101 39.41 -38.74 26.89
C ASP A 101 38.79 -38.20 28.20
N ASP A 102 37.65 -37.51 27.99
CA ASP A 102 36.30 -37.84 28.47
C ASP A 102 36.12 -38.35 29.92
N GLN A 103 35.21 -37.74 30.69
CA GLN A 103 33.80 -38.21 30.79
C GLN A 103 32.98 -37.46 31.86
N GLU A 104 31.69 -37.37 31.54
CA GLU A 104 30.45 -37.16 32.33
C GLU A 104 30.48 -37.22 33.87
N SER A 105 29.63 -36.40 34.50
CA SER A 105 28.60 -36.88 35.45
C SER A 105 27.61 -35.77 35.85
N ALA A 106 26.40 -36.21 36.14
CA ALA A 106 25.20 -35.45 36.52
C ALA A 106 25.07 -35.34 38.06
N ASP A 107 23.85 -35.00 38.49
CA ASP A 107 23.30 -34.99 39.86
C ASP A 107 23.38 -33.61 40.54
N ASP A 108 22.40 -33.11 41.28
CA ASP A 108 20.94 -33.32 41.39
C ASP A 108 20.44 -32.23 42.39
N ASP A 109 19.13 -32.09 42.50
CA ASP A 109 18.37 -31.69 43.70
C ASP A 109 18.33 -30.23 44.23
N ASP A 110 17.15 -29.65 43.97
CA ASP A 110 16.06 -29.36 44.92
C ASP A 110 16.08 -28.24 45.98
N ASP A 111 14.91 -27.59 45.98
CA ASP A 111 14.05 -27.16 47.09
C ASP A 111 14.22 -25.81 47.84
N ASP A 112 13.16 -25.04 47.65
CA ASP A 112 12.23 -24.52 48.66
C ASP A 112 12.42 -23.17 49.38
N LEU A 113 11.43 -22.31 49.06
CA LEU A 113 10.45 -21.65 49.92
C LEU A 113 10.80 -20.49 50.86
N GLN A 114 9.93 -19.47 50.69
CA GLN A 114 9.13 -18.75 51.70
C GLN A 114 9.55 -17.36 52.21
N ASP A 115 8.70 -16.41 51.76
CA ASP A 115 7.80 -15.54 52.53
C ASP A 115 8.26 -14.25 53.22
N ASP A 116 7.43 -13.24 52.92
CA ASP A 116 6.82 -12.22 53.76
C ASP A 116 7.56 -10.95 54.24
N ALA A 117 7.08 -9.85 53.64
CA ALA A 117 6.31 -8.78 54.28
C ALA A 117 6.99 -7.60 55.01
N ALA A 118 6.27 -6.47 54.87
CA ALA A 118 6.14 -5.32 55.76
C ALA A 118 7.10 -4.11 55.61
N ALA A 119 6.59 -3.12 54.88
CA ALA A 119 6.41 -1.70 55.26
C ALA A 119 7.29 -1.08 56.37
N GLN A 120 7.92 0.07 56.07
CA GLN A 120 7.69 1.35 56.77
C GLN A 120 8.45 2.55 56.17
N THR A 121 7.68 3.59 55.86
CA THR A 121 7.90 5.04 56.02
C THR A 121 9.31 5.60 56.33
N ALA A 122 9.77 6.61 55.55
CA ALA A 122 9.88 8.02 55.99
C ALA A 122 10.73 8.91 55.04
N SER A 123 10.09 10.01 54.63
CA SER A 123 10.57 11.31 54.13
C SER A 123 12.05 11.72 54.33
N ARG A 124 12.66 12.33 53.29
CA ARG A 124 13.35 13.63 53.37
C ARG A 124 13.48 14.33 52.00
N LYS A 125 13.05 15.61 51.97
CA LYS A 125 13.22 16.64 50.92
C LYS A 125 14.70 17.03 50.74
N GLY A 126 15.07 17.50 49.55
CA GLY A 126 16.24 18.39 49.39
C GLY A 126 16.83 18.52 47.99
N THR A 127 16.22 19.40 47.18
CA THR A 127 16.87 20.38 46.29
C THR A 127 17.99 19.99 45.30
N GLY A 128 17.72 20.30 44.03
CA GLY A 128 18.52 21.30 43.31
C GLY A 128 19.85 20.84 42.73
N GLY A 129 19.83 20.48 41.44
CA GLY A 129 21.03 20.32 40.64
C GLY A 129 20.70 20.57 39.17
N LEU A 130 20.56 21.84 38.79
CA LEU A 130 20.68 22.28 37.40
C LEU A 130 21.95 21.67 36.82
N ARG A 131 21.82 20.81 35.81
CA ARG A 131 22.94 20.46 34.93
C ARG A 131 22.85 21.35 33.71
N VAL A 132 23.85 22.23 33.64
CA VAL A 132 24.17 23.11 32.53
C VAL A 132 24.20 22.27 31.24
N ALA A 133 23.27 22.57 30.34
CA ALA A 133 23.34 22.11 28.97
C ALA A 133 24.61 22.69 28.36
N ASN A 134 25.54 21.82 27.97
CA ASN A 134 26.69 22.22 27.17
C ASN A 134 26.17 22.52 25.76
N SER A 135 25.66 23.74 25.60
CA SER A 135 25.25 24.32 24.34
C SER A 135 26.53 24.59 23.54
N GLN A 136 26.93 23.65 22.70
CA GLN A 136 27.71 24.03 21.53
C GLN A 136 26.79 24.94 20.72
N LEU A 137 27.03 26.25 20.85
CA LEU A 137 26.41 27.28 20.04
C LEU A 137 26.85 27.05 18.58
N ILE A 138 26.12 26.18 17.88
CA ILE A 138 25.98 26.35 16.44
C ILE A 138 25.31 27.71 16.30
N ARG A 139 26.06 28.67 15.75
CA ARG A 139 25.54 29.99 15.40
C ARG A 139 24.56 29.78 14.25
N GLU A 140 23.33 29.41 14.57
CA GLU A 140 22.24 29.29 13.61
C GLU A 140 21.87 30.69 13.13
N ASP A 141 21.95 30.89 11.82
CA ASP A 141 21.53 32.13 11.19
C ASP A 141 20.00 32.21 11.23
N LEU A 142 19.49 32.97 12.21
CA LEU A 142 18.07 33.23 12.41
C LEU A 142 17.44 34.09 11.31
N SER A 143 18.21 34.54 10.31
CA SER A 143 17.71 35.33 9.18
C SER A 143 17.11 34.48 8.05
N GLU A 144 17.34 33.17 8.04
CA GLU A 144 16.86 32.28 6.98
C GLU A 144 15.69 31.40 7.44
N ASN A 145 14.56 31.46 6.71
CA ASN A 145 13.40 30.59 6.90
C ASN A 145 13.75 29.15 6.50
N GLN A 146 14.12 28.32 7.47
CA GLN A 146 14.55 26.94 7.24
C GLN A 146 13.31 26.04 7.17
N ARG A 147 12.61 25.98 6.02
CA ARG A 147 11.47 25.07 5.75
C ARG A 147 11.91 23.60 5.66
N GLN A 148 12.60 23.14 6.68
CA GLN A 148 13.40 21.92 6.74
C GLN A 148 12.85 21.06 7.88
N MET A 149 12.13 20.00 7.51
CA MET A 149 11.66 18.99 8.45
C MET A 149 12.83 18.07 8.81
N GLN A 150 12.87 17.60 10.06
CA GLN A 150 13.93 16.72 10.55
C GLN A 150 13.37 15.44 11.14
N VAL A 151 14.17 14.37 11.08
CA VAL A 151 13.85 13.11 11.75
C VAL A 151 14.04 13.31 13.26
N ASP A 152 12.96 13.20 14.04
CA ASP A 152 13.08 13.15 15.49
C ASP A 152 13.62 11.78 15.94
N SER A 153 14.90 11.74 16.30
CA SER A 153 15.59 10.55 16.78
C SER A 153 15.30 10.22 18.25
N ARG A 154 14.57 11.08 18.98
CA ARG A 154 14.47 10.99 20.46
C ARG A 154 13.45 9.98 20.97
N THR A 155 12.60 9.43 20.11
CA THR A 155 11.57 8.48 20.57
C THR A 155 11.13 7.54 19.45
N PHE A 156 11.65 6.30 19.40
CA PHE A 156 11.02 5.26 18.60
C PHE A 156 9.77 4.75 19.33
N PRO A 157 8.59 4.60 18.68
CA PRO A 157 7.43 4.05 19.34
C PRO A 157 7.70 2.57 19.62
N LYS A 158 8.11 2.24 20.85
CA LYS A 158 8.19 0.85 21.29
C LYS A 158 6.80 0.22 21.10
N ARG A 159 6.75 -1.00 20.52
CA ARG A 159 5.55 -1.83 20.27
C ARG A 159 4.74 -2.17 21.53
N ARG A 160 5.04 -1.57 22.68
CA ARG A 160 4.24 -1.75 23.90
C ARG A 160 2.99 -0.90 23.75
N LYS A 161 1.85 -1.59 23.62
CA LYS A 161 0.51 -1.01 23.68
C LYS A 161 0.43 -0.25 25.00
N VAL A 162 0.47 1.08 24.95
CA VAL A 162 0.08 1.87 26.11
C VAL A 162 -1.40 1.58 26.26
N ALA A 163 -1.77 0.95 27.38
CA ALA A 163 -3.17 0.74 27.70
C ALA A 163 -3.83 2.13 27.67
N SER A 164 -4.77 2.30 26.75
CA SER A 164 -5.61 3.50 26.72
C SER A 164 -6.34 3.55 28.06
N GLU A 165 -6.00 4.49 28.93
CA GLU A 165 -6.80 4.82 30.12
C GLU A 165 -8.16 5.45 29.75
N LYS A 166 -8.43 5.66 28.45
CA LYS A 166 -9.73 6.09 27.94
C LYS A 166 -10.56 4.87 27.57
N PHE A 167 -11.83 4.88 28.00
CA PHE A 167 -12.87 3.97 27.55
C PHE A 167 -12.83 3.87 26.01
N VAL A 168 -12.35 2.74 25.49
CA VAL A 168 -12.39 2.46 24.06
C VAL A 168 -13.84 2.16 23.73
N PHE A 169 -14.55 3.15 23.19
CA PHE A 169 -15.90 2.93 22.68
C PHE A 169 -15.84 1.79 21.66
N GLN A 170 -16.65 0.76 21.88
CA GLN A 170 -16.77 -0.34 20.93
C GLN A 170 -17.22 0.24 19.58
N PRO A 171 -16.54 -0.09 18.45
CA PRO A 171 -16.93 0.43 17.14
C PRO A 171 -18.38 0.10 16.85
N SER A 172 -19.14 1.07 16.34
CA SER A 172 -20.53 0.85 15.97
C SER A 172 -20.65 -0.19 14.86
N THR A 173 -21.82 -0.78 14.67
CA THR A 173 -22.06 -1.72 13.54
C THR A 173 -21.76 -1.05 12.20
N LEU A 174 -22.04 0.24 12.08
CA LEU A 174 -21.71 1.03 10.90
C LEU A 174 -20.19 1.19 10.73
N ASP A 175 -19.46 1.51 11.79
CA ASP A 175 -17.99 1.67 11.70
C ASP A 175 -17.33 0.35 11.29
N LYS A 176 -17.81 -0.79 11.82
CA LYS A 176 -17.36 -2.13 11.42
C LYS A 176 -17.64 -2.42 9.94
N LEU A 177 -18.79 -1.96 9.42
CA LEU A 177 -19.10 -2.08 7.99
C LEU A 177 -18.14 -1.24 7.16
N ILE A 178 -17.96 0.04 7.49
CA ILE A 178 -17.11 0.99 6.75
C ILE A 178 -15.66 0.51 6.73
N ILE A 179 -15.10 0.14 7.88
CA ILE A 179 -13.74 -0.41 7.97
C ILE A 179 -13.63 -1.68 7.15
N GLY A 180 -14.62 -2.59 7.26
CA GLY A 180 -14.63 -3.82 6.48
C GLY A 180 -14.66 -3.59 4.96
N ILE A 181 -15.35 -2.54 4.49
CA ILE A 181 -15.33 -2.14 3.07
C ILE A 181 -13.93 -1.66 2.70
N TRP A 182 -13.32 -0.76 3.48
CA TRP A 182 -11.97 -0.27 3.20
C TRP A 182 -10.91 -1.37 3.19
N GLU A 183 -11.00 -2.33 4.10
CA GLU A 183 -10.13 -3.52 4.14
C GLU A 183 -10.29 -4.40 2.90
N GLN A 184 -11.51 -4.55 2.36
CA GLN A 184 -11.71 -5.29 1.11
C GLN A 184 -11.17 -4.51 -0.09
N VAL A 185 -11.42 -3.19 -0.16
CA VAL A 185 -10.91 -2.32 -1.24
C VAL A 185 -9.39 -2.31 -1.29
N HIS A 186 -8.70 -2.25 -0.15
CA HIS A 186 -7.22 -2.29 -0.10
C HIS A 186 -6.68 -3.73 0.04
N GLY A 187 -7.57 -4.72 -0.05
CA GLY A 187 -7.24 -6.14 -0.01
C GLY A 187 -6.76 -6.67 -1.36
N SER A 188 -6.35 -7.94 -1.38
CA SER A 188 -5.89 -8.63 -2.60
C SER A 188 -7.03 -9.33 -3.35
N ILE A 189 -8.20 -8.68 -3.43
CA ILE A 189 -9.33 -9.21 -4.19
C ILE A 189 -9.06 -8.96 -5.67
N ASN A 190 -9.16 -10.01 -6.49
CA ASN A 190 -9.22 -9.85 -7.94
C ASN A 190 -10.69 -9.97 -8.34
N LEU A 191 -11.23 -8.89 -8.90
CA LEU A 191 -12.63 -8.78 -9.29
C LEU A 191 -12.87 -9.03 -10.79
N ASP A 192 -11.83 -9.40 -11.54
CA ASP A 192 -11.96 -9.74 -12.96
C ASP A 192 -12.83 -11.00 -13.13
N PRO A 193 -14.04 -10.87 -13.71
CA PRO A 193 -14.93 -12.01 -13.92
C PRO A 193 -14.34 -12.99 -14.92
N GLN A 194 -13.62 -12.54 -15.95
CA GLN A 194 -13.04 -13.43 -16.98
C GLN A 194 -11.92 -14.28 -16.38
N ALA A 195 -11.02 -13.67 -15.59
CA ALA A 195 -10.02 -14.43 -14.84
C ALA A 195 -10.66 -15.49 -13.94
N ILE A 196 -11.88 -15.27 -13.43
CA ILE A 196 -12.58 -16.25 -12.60
C ILE A 196 -13.26 -17.32 -13.45
N PHE A 197 -13.99 -16.98 -14.51
CA PHE A 197 -14.71 -17.97 -15.33
C PHE A 197 -13.79 -18.82 -16.21
N GLU A 198 -12.69 -18.27 -16.75
CA GLU A 198 -11.69 -19.04 -17.50
C GLU A 198 -10.94 -20.03 -16.61
N GLN A 199 -10.70 -19.68 -15.35
CA GLN A 199 -10.05 -20.56 -14.37
C GLN A 199 -10.95 -21.71 -13.89
N PHE A 200 -12.25 -21.66 -14.20
CA PHE A 200 -13.24 -22.68 -13.86
C PHE A 200 -13.72 -23.48 -15.08
N GLN A 201 -13.04 -23.41 -16.23
CA GLN A 201 -13.23 -24.39 -17.31
C GLN A 201 -12.71 -25.77 -16.86
N VAL A 202 -13.48 -26.43 -16.01
CA VAL A 202 -13.39 -27.86 -15.73
C VAL A 202 -13.98 -28.56 -16.95
N ALA A 203 -13.16 -28.80 -17.97
CA ALA A 203 -13.56 -29.64 -19.08
C ALA A 203 -13.73 -31.08 -18.56
N PRO A 204 -14.87 -31.75 -18.82
CA PRO A 204 -14.97 -33.18 -18.59
C PRO A 204 -13.94 -33.87 -19.49
N ASN A 205 -13.07 -34.70 -18.92
CA ASN A 205 -12.22 -35.60 -19.70
C ASN A 205 -13.12 -36.53 -20.50
N SER A 206 -13.43 -36.19 -21.75
CA SER A 206 -13.96 -37.12 -22.73
C SER A 206 -12.83 -38.04 -23.15
N VAL A 207 -12.64 -39.12 -22.40
CA VAL A 207 -11.85 -40.25 -22.90
C VAL A 207 -12.75 -41.02 -23.84
N SER A 208 -12.49 -40.90 -25.14
CA SER A 208 -13.06 -41.80 -26.15
C SER A 208 -12.60 -43.23 -25.85
N SER A 209 -13.50 -44.08 -25.36
CA SER A 209 -13.67 -45.43 -25.91
C SER A 209 -15.01 -46.05 -25.49
N VAL A 210 -15.62 -46.66 -26.50
CA VAL A 210 -16.90 -47.38 -26.54
C VAL A 210 -16.96 -48.50 -25.49
N VAL A 211 -18.06 -48.63 -24.74
CA VAL A 211 -18.96 -49.82 -24.63
C VAL A 211 -20.00 -49.64 -23.49
N ARG A 212 -21.19 -50.20 -23.77
CA ARG A 212 -22.52 -50.16 -23.14
C ARG A 212 -22.65 -50.52 -21.64
N HIS A 213 -23.63 -49.84 -20.99
CA HIS A 213 -24.70 -50.29 -20.07
C HIS A 213 -24.85 -49.40 -18.81
N ALA A 214 -26.10 -48.98 -18.53
CA ALA A 214 -26.54 -48.22 -17.34
C ALA A 214 -26.94 -49.16 -16.18
N PRO A 215 -27.38 -48.71 -14.97
CA PRO A 215 -27.26 -47.41 -14.28
C PRO A 215 -26.73 -47.53 -12.81
N MET A 216 -26.67 -46.40 -12.10
CA MET A 216 -26.43 -46.19 -10.65
C MET A 216 -25.01 -46.46 -10.12
N ASP A 217 -24.29 -45.39 -9.81
CA ASP A 217 -23.79 -45.12 -8.45
C ASP A 217 -23.07 -43.77 -8.38
N ALA A 218 -23.26 -43.07 -7.26
CA ALA A 218 -22.61 -41.81 -6.96
C ALA A 218 -21.09 -42.01 -6.86
N ALA A 219 -20.34 -41.45 -7.81
CA ALA A 219 -18.88 -41.41 -7.77
C ALA A 219 -18.38 -39.95 -7.66
N PRO A 220 -17.32 -39.70 -6.87
CA PRO A 220 -16.99 -38.38 -6.37
C PRO A 220 -16.36 -37.52 -7.46
N VAL A 221 -16.68 -36.21 -7.43
CA VAL A 221 -16.06 -35.16 -8.23
C VAL A 221 -14.58 -35.08 -7.86
N ALA A 222 -13.71 -35.75 -8.61
CA ALA A 222 -12.26 -35.61 -8.46
C ALA A 222 -11.79 -34.40 -9.27
N LEU A 223 -11.35 -33.35 -8.57
CA LEU A 223 -10.68 -32.19 -9.17
C LEU A 223 -9.28 -32.60 -9.66
N SER A 224 -9.06 -32.61 -10.98
CA SER A 224 -7.72 -32.73 -11.54
C SER A 224 -7.04 -31.36 -11.60
N VAL A 225 -6.05 -31.15 -10.73
CA VAL A 225 -5.09 -30.05 -10.85
C VAL A 225 -4.09 -30.43 -11.94
N THR A 226 -4.01 -29.62 -13.00
CA THR A 226 -2.99 -29.80 -14.04
C THR A 226 -1.61 -29.68 -13.42
N THR A 227 -0.85 -30.78 -13.50
CA THR A 227 0.51 -30.93 -12.97
C THR A 227 1.51 -30.09 -13.77
N GLU A 228 1.90 -28.94 -13.23
CA GLU A 228 3.15 -28.25 -13.61
C GLU A 228 4.35 -28.99 -12.98
N PRO A 229 5.45 -29.27 -13.70
CA PRO A 229 6.46 -30.25 -13.28
C PRO A 229 7.43 -29.79 -12.17
N SER A 230 7.24 -28.63 -11.55
CA SER A 230 8.29 -28.00 -10.71
C SER A 230 7.81 -27.44 -9.36
N GLY A 231 6.51 -27.51 -9.05
CA GLY A 231 5.94 -27.06 -7.77
C GLY A 231 5.39 -28.23 -6.95
N GLY A 232 5.88 -28.43 -5.72
CA GLY A 232 5.35 -29.46 -4.81
C GLY A 232 3.85 -29.29 -4.54
N SER A 233 3.16 -30.39 -4.23
CA SER A 233 1.70 -30.47 -4.01
C SER A 233 1.13 -29.36 -3.10
N PHE A 234 1.89 -28.93 -2.08
CA PHE A 234 1.51 -27.81 -1.20
C PHE A 234 1.41 -26.46 -1.92
N SER A 235 2.37 -26.13 -2.79
CA SER A 235 2.35 -24.88 -3.56
C SER A 235 1.15 -24.83 -4.51
N GLN A 236 0.88 -25.96 -5.17
CA GLN A 236 -0.30 -26.11 -6.04
C GLN A 236 -1.60 -25.92 -5.25
N MET A 237 -1.71 -26.54 -4.07
CA MET A 237 -2.88 -26.37 -3.19
C MET A 237 -3.04 -24.94 -2.69
N ASN A 238 -1.94 -24.24 -2.36
CA ASN A 238 -2.00 -22.82 -1.96
C ASN A 238 -2.55 -21.93 -3.07
N VAL A 239 -2.11 -22.17 -4.31
CA VAL A 239 -2.62 -21.46 -5.50
C VAL A 239 -4.10 -21.76 -5.70
N PHE A 240 -4.50 -23.03 -5.62
CA PHE A 240 -5.89 -23.44 -5.79
C PHE A 240 -6.81 -22.86 -4.71
N CYS A 241 -6.42 -22.95 -3.43
CA CYS A 241 -7.15 -22.37 -2.30
C CYS A 241 -7.35 -20.85 -2.47
N ARG A 242 -6.31 -20.14 -2.92
CA ARG A 242 -6.41 -18.71 -3.24
C ARG A 242 -7.44 -18.44 -4.34
N LYS A 243 -7.43 -19.21 -5.43
CA LYS A 243 -8.37 -19.08 -6.55
C LYS A 243 -9.82 -19.31 -6.12
N VAL A 244 -10.10 -20.40 -5.41
CA VAL A 244 -11.45 -20.70 -4.88
C VAL A 244 -11.92 -19.61 -3.91
N THR A 245 -11.03 -19.14 -3.04
CA THR A 245 -11.34 -18.04 -2.11
C THR A 245 -11.69 -16.76 -2.85
N GLN A 246 -10.96 -16.41 -3.92
CA GLN A 246 -11.25 -15.24 -4.75
C GLN A 246 -12.58 -15.39 -5.48
N ALA A 247 -12.82 -16.52 -6.14
CA ALA A 247 -14.08 -16.79 -6.83
C ALA A 247 -15.30 -16.73 -5.90
N SER A 248 -15.20 -17.32 -4.70
CA SER A 248 -16.26 -17.26 -3.70
C SER A 248 -16.61 -15.83 -3.28
N ARG A 249 -15.60 -14.96 -3.15
CA ARG A 249 -15.81 -13.54 -2.84
C ARG A 249 -16.52 -12.81 -3.99
N VAL A 250 -16.11 -13.03 -5.23
CA VAL A 250 -16.75 -12.38 -6.39
C VAL A 250 -18.18 -12.87 -6.58
N CYS A 251 -18.44 -14.17 -6.46
CA CYS A 251 -19.81 -14.71 -6.49
C CYS A 251 -20.69 -14.07 -5.40
N ARG A 252 -20.13 -13.81 -4.21
CA ARG A 252 -20.85 -13.10 -3.15
C ARG A 252 -21.14 -11.64 -3.53
N SER A 253 -20.20 -10.94 -4.16
CA SER A 253 -20.43 -9.57 -4.65
C SER A 253 -21.53 -9.55 -5.72
N ILE A 254 -21.49 -10.48 -6.67
CA ILE A 254 -22.53 -10.66 -7.70
C ILE A 254 -23.89 -10.95 -7.06
N GLU A 255 -23.94 -11.87 -6.10
CA GLU A 255 -25.17 -12.21 -5.38
C GLU A 255 -25.81 -10.96 -4.77
N ILE A 256 -25.03 -10.15 -4.06
CA ILE A 256 -25.52 -8.93 -3.40
C ILE A 256 -25.97 -7.88 -4.43
N ILE A 257 -25.24 -7.73 -5.54
CA ILE A 257 -25.60 -6.82 -6.64
C ILE A 257 -26.98 -7.20 -7.21
N VAL A 258 -27.16 -8.47 -7.58
CA VAL A 258 -28.40 -8.98 -8.17
C VAL A 258 -29.56 -8.85 -7.17
N GLN A 259 -29.34 -9.13 -5.88
CA GLN A 259 -30.36 -9.01 -4.84
C GLN A 259 -30.80 -7.55 -4.62
N ALA A 260 -29.87 -6.60 -4.67
CA ALA A 260 -30.19 -5.17 -4.61
C ALA A 260 -30.99 -4.73 -5.84
N ARG A 261 -30.54 -5.10 -7.05
CA ARG A 261 -31.24 -4.79 -8.31
C ARG A 261 -32.64 -5.40 -8.38
N TRP A 262 -32.79 -6.65 -7.95
CA TRP A 262 -34.09 -7.31 -7.90
C TRP A 262 -35.07 -6.56 -6.99
N THR A 263 -34.58 -5.99 -5.89
CA THR A 263 -35.43 -5.20 -4.98
C THR A 263 -35.92 -3.90 -5.65
N GLU A 264 -35.10 -3.27 -6.49
CA GLU A 264 -35.52 -2.12 -7.30
C GLU A 264 -36.61 -2.51 -8.30
N LEU A 265 -36.39 -3.58 -9.07
CA LEU A 265 -37.35 -4.07 -10.06
C LEU A 265 -38.69 -4.47 -9.41
N PHE A 266 -38.65 -5.04 -8.20
CA PHE A 266 -39.85 -5.31 -7.43
C PHE A 266 -40.63 -4.02 -7.11
N GLU A 267 -39.94 -2.97 -6.66
CA GLU A 267 -40.56 -1.68 -6.34
C GLU A 267 -41.11 -0.98 -7.59
N GLU A 268 -40.36 -0.99 -8.69
CA GLU A 268 -40.77 -0.47 -10.00
C GLU A 268 -42.01 -1.21 -10.52
N GLN A 269 -42.06 -2.53 -10.43
CA GLN A 269 -43.20 -3.33 -10.87
C GLN A 269 -44.46 -3.04 -10.04
N VAL A 270 -44.31 -2.83 -8.72
CA VAL A 270 -45.42 -2.41 -7.86
C VAL A 270 -45.93 -1.03 -8.26
N GLN A 271 -45.03 -0.08 -8.56
CA GLN A 271 -45.41 1.25 -9.02
C GLN A 271 -46.10 1.21 -10.39
N ALA A 272 -45.56 0.45 -11.35
CA ALA A 272 -46.13 0.29 -12.68
C ALA A 272 -47.56 -0.28 -12.65
N ARG A 273 -47.81 -1.32 -11.84
CA ARG A 273 -49.16 -1.87 -11.67
C ARG A 273 -50.10 -0.90 -10.96
N THR A 274 -49.59 -0.15 -9.98
CA THR A 274 -50.38 0.89 -9.31
C THR A 274 -50.79 2.00 -10.26
N ALA A 275 -49.91 2.38 -11.19
CA ALA A 275 -50.20 3.38 -12.22
C ALA A 275 -51.16 2.86 -13.31
N ALA A 276 -51.03 1.59 -13.72
CA ALA A 276 -51.88 0.97 -14.74
C ALA A 276 -53.32 0.70 -14.24
N HIS A 277 -53.48 0.45 -12.94
CA HIS A 277 -54.77 0.11 -12.32
C HIS A 277 -54.98 0.90 -11.00
N PRO A 278 -55.27 2.21 -11.06
CA PRO A 278 -55.42 3.06 -9.88
C PRO A 278 -56.61 2.69 -8.98
N GLU A 279 -57.56 1.91 -9.49
CA GLU A 279 -58.77 1.46 -8.80
C GLU A 279 -58.49 0.44 -7.67
N LEU A 280 -57.32 -0.20 -7.67
CA LEU A 280 -56.92 -1.15 -6.64
C LEU A 280 -55.94 -0.50 -5.64
N SER A 281 -56.00 -0.95 -4.38
CA SER A 281 -55.08 -0.43 -3.35
C SER A 281 -53.63 -0.85 -3.62
N SER A 282 -52.68 0.02 -3.26
CA SER A 282 -51.23 -0.26 -3.37
C SER A 282 -50.83 -1.56 -2.67
N THR A 283 -51.45 -1.88 -1.52
CA THR A 283 -51.23 -3.14 -0.80
C THR A 283 -51.63 -4.37 -1.63
N LYS A 284 -52.71 -4.28 -2.40
CA LYS A 284 -53.17 -5.37 -3.26
C LYS A 284 -52.23 -5.58 -4.45
N HIS A 285 -51.77 -4.49 -5.08
CA HIS A 285 -50.74 -4.55 -6.11
C HIS A 285 -49.45 -5.16 -5.60
N ARG A 286 -48.97 -4.69 -4.44
CA ARG A 286 -47.77 -5.24 -3.78
C ARG A 286 -47.90 -6.72 -3.47
N LYS A 287 -49.07 -7.17 -3.00
CA LYS A 287 -49.34 -8.59 -2.78
C LYS A 287 -49.32 -9.36 -4.10
N GLY A 288 -49.92 -8.84 -5.17
CA GLY A 288 -49.91 -9.48 -6.49
C GLY A 288 -48.49 -9.70 -7.03
N VAL A 289 -47.66 -8.65 -7.04
CA VAL A 289 -46.25 -8.75 -7.47
C VAL A 289 -45.46 -9.69 -6.57
N PHE A 290 -45.74 -9.69 -5.26
CA PHE A 290 -45.10 -10.61 -4.32
C PHE A 290 -45.46 -12.07 -4.56
N MET A 291 -46.70 -12.38 -4.91
CA MET A 291 -47.14 -13.75 -5.23
C MET A 291 -46.51 -14.26 -6.52
N GLU A 292 -46.44 -13.42 -7.55
CA GLU A 292 -45.73 -13.69 -8.80
C GLU A 292 -44.26 -13.99 -8.54
N ALA A 293 -43.58 -13.16 -7.75
CA ALA A 293 -42.20 -13.43 -7.35
C ALA A 293 -42.03 -14.75 -6.58
N CYS A 294 -42.95 -15.09 -5.67
CA CYS A 294 -42.90 -16.39 -4.97
C CYS A 294 -43.00 -17.57 -5.95
N GLN A 295 -43.83 -17.44 -6.98
CA GLN A 295 -43.98 -18.43 -8.03
C GLN A 295 -42.70 -18.57 -8.86
N ASP A 296 -42.10 -17.45 -9.28
CA ASP A 296 -40.88 -17.44 -10.09
C ASP A 296 -39.66 -18.00 -9.33
N PHE A 297 -39.54 -17.69 -8.04
CA PHE A 297 -38.48 -18.25 -7.19
C PHE A 297 -38.73 -19.71 -6.80
N GLY A 298 -39.98 -20.18 -6.84
CA GLY A 298 -40.38 -21.46 -6.24
C GLY A 298 -40.25 -21.48 -4.71
N TRP A 299 -40.39 -20.33 -4.05
CA TRP A 299 -40.25 -20.18 -2.59
C TRP A 299 -41.59 -19.91 -1.91
N SER A 300 -41.69 -20.29 -0.63
CA SER A 300 -42.83 -19.88 0.19
C SER A 300 -42.85 -18.38 0.45
N GLU A 301 -44.03 -17.83 0.73
CA GLU A 301 -44.18 -16.42 1.12
C GLU A 301 -43.28 -16.04 2.31
N LYS A 302 -43.08 -16.97 3.25
CA LYS A 302 -42.25 -16.75 4.44
C LYS A 302 -40.77 -16.63 4.07
N GLU A 303 -40.28 -17.51 3.20
CA GLU A 303 -38.88 -17.52 2.75
C GLU A 303 -38.54 -16.25 1.98
N LEU A 304 -39.36 -15.89 0.98
CA LEU A 304 -39.11 -14.69 0.18
C LEU A 304 -39.17 -13.43 1.05
N ARG A 305 -40.17 -13.32 1.94
CA ARG A 305 -40.28 -12.17 2.86
C ARG A 305 -39.05 -11.99 3.75
N ASN A 306 -38.51 -13.09 4.27
CA ASN A 306 -37.31 -13.08 5.12
C ASN A 306 -36.07 -12.67 4.33
N LYS A 307 -35.88 -13.18 3.12
CA LYS A 307 -34.77 -12.80 2.22
C LYS A 307 -34.87 -11.33 1.80
N MET A 308 -36.06 -10.91 1.34
CA MET A 308 -36.34 -9.53 0.94
C MET A 308 -36.13 -8.51 2.05
N ALA A 309 -36.32 -8.87 3.33
CA ALA A 309 -36.04 -7.97 4.45
C ALA A 309 -34.56 -7.57 4.51
N ILE A 310 -33.66 -8.50 4.14
CA ILE A 310 -32.22 -8.28 4.10
C ILE A 310 -31.83 -7.58 2.79
N TRP A 311 -32.39 -8.00 1.65
CA TRP A 311 -32.11 -7.42 0.33
C TRP A 311 -32.50 -5.95 0.22
N ARG A 312 -33.60 -5.56 0.90
CA ARG A 312 -33.94 -4.13 1.10
C ARG A 312 -32.81 -3.36 1.78
N GLY A 313 -32.13 -3.95 2.75
CA GLY A 313 -30.94 -3.35 3.35
C GLY A 313 -29.76 -3.21 2.37
N TYR A 314 -29.56 -4.16 1.44
CA TYR A 314 -28.54 -4.02 0.39
C TYR A 314 -28.88 -2.89 -0.57
N LYS A 315 -30.14 -2.79 -1.00
CA LYS A 315 -30.63 -1.65 -1.79
C LYS A 315 -30.43 -0.32 -1.05
N ASP A 316 -30.84 -0.25 0.22
CA ASP A 316 -30.66 0.95 1.06
C ASP A 316 -29.19 1.40 1.09
N VAL A 317 -28.24 0.48 1.33
CA VAL A 317 -26.80 0.77 1.35
C VAL A 317 -26.30 1.23 -0.02
N LYS A 318 -26.73 0.60 -1.11
CA LYS A 318 -26.40 1.02 -2.48
C LYS A 318 -26.93 2.41 -2.79
N ASP A 319 -28.17 2.71 -2.41
CA ASP A 319 -28.79 4.02 -2.66
C ASP A 319 -28.02 5.14 -1.95
N ALA A 320 -27.47 4.87 -0.76
CA ALA A 320 -26.63 5.81 -0.04
C ALA A 320 -25.19 5.86 -0.55
N ALA A 321 -24.47 4.73 -0.52
CA ALA A 321 -23.02 4.66 -0.71
C ALA A 321 -22.56 4.17 -2.09
N GLY A 322 -23.48 3.89 -3.00
CA GLY A 322 -23.20 3.42 -4.35
C GLY A 322 -22.84 1.93 -4.44
N TRP A 323 -22.58 1.47 -5.66
CA TRP A 323 -22.27 0.07 -5.95
C TRP A 323 -20.95 -0.40 -5.34
N ALA A 324 -19.93 0.47 -5.27
CA ALA A 324 -18.64 0.15 -4.66
C ALA A 324 -18.80 -0.35 -3.21
N ALA A 325 -19.72 0.25 -2.44
CA ALA A 325 -20.00 -0.18 -1.07
C ALA A 325 -20.56 -1.61 -0.98
N LEU A 326 -21.29 -2.09 -2.00
CA LEU A 326 -21.78 -3.47 -2.06
C LEU A 326 -20.71 -4.44 -2.57
N VAL A 327 -20.02 -4.07 -3.65
CA VAL A 327 -19.02 -4.93 -4.31
C VAL A 327 -17.90 -5.30 -3.35
N PHE A 328 -17.42 -4.32 -2.59
CA PHE A 328 -16.35 -4.50 -1.62
C PHE A 328 -16.88 -4.75 -0.19
N ALA A 329 -18.16 -5.09 -0.04
CA ALA A 329 -18.67 -5.45 1.27
C ALA A 329 -18.17 -6.84 1.71
N GLY A 330 -17.49 -6.89 2.86
CA GLY A 330 -17.23 -8.14 3.55
C GLY A 330 -18.50 -8.79 4.13
N MET A 331 -18.34 -9.86 4.92
CA MET A 331 -19.46 -10.52 5.61
C MET A 331 -20.28 -9.60 6.54
N GLY A 332 -19.70 -8.47 6.95
CA GLY A 332 -20.33 -7.47 7.82
C GLY A 332 -21.65 -6.91 7.29
N ILE A 333 -21.80 -6.76 5.96
CA ILE A 333 -23.01 -6.18 5.37
C ILE A 333 -24.26 -7.00 5.64
N TYR A 334 -24.15 -8.33 5.66
CA TYR A 334 -25.29 -9.19 5.99
C TYR A 334 -25.80 -8.92 7.40
N ARG A 335 -24.88 -8.79 8.38
CA ARG A 335 -25.26 -8.49 9.77
C ARG A 335 -25.87 -7.09 9.89
N PHE A 336 -25.26 -6.10 9.23
CA PHE A 336 -25.77 -4.74 9.19
C PHE A 336 -27.21 -4.71 8.67
N CYS A 337 -27.47 -5.33 7.51
CA CYS A 337 -28.80 -5.35 6.88
C CYS A 337 -29.82 -6.23 7.61
N LYS A 338 -29.41 -7.38 8.19
CA LYS A 338 -30.32 -8.29 8.91
C LYS A 338 -30.82 -7.68 10.22
N TYR A 339 -29.92 -7.12 11.02
CA TYR A 339 -30.27 -6.62 12.34
C TYR A 339 -30.72 -5.15 12.32
N ARG A 340 -30.37 -4.42 11.26
CA ARG A 340 -30.68 -2.99 11.07
C ARG A 340 -30.25 -2.09 12.24
N VAL A 341 -29.32 -2.56 13.07
CA VAL A 341 -28.71 -1.77 14.16
C VAL A 341 -27.82 -0.71 13.53
N GLY A 342 -28.22 0.56 13.61
CA GLY A 342 -27.56 1.67 12.95
C GLY A 342 -28.09 1.98 11.54
N PHE A 343 -29.31 1.55 11.18
CA PHE A 343 -30.04 2.06 10.01
C PHE A 343 -30.87 3.30 10.36
N ASP A 344 -30.19 4.36 10.80
CA ASP A 344 -30.81 5.66 11.07
C ASP A 344 -30.38 6.71 10.03
N LYS A 345 -31.01 7.88 10.07
CA LYS A 345 -30.74 8.96 9.10
C LYS A 345 -29.28 9.41 9.12
N GLU A 346 -28.65 9.39 10.29
CA GLU A 346 -27.27 9.84 10.46
C GLU A 346 -26.29 8.82 9.87
N ALA A 347 -26.52 7.54 10.09
CA ALA A 347 -25.76 6.46 9.46
C ALA A 347 -25.86 6.49 7.94
N MET A 348 -27.06 6.67 7.39
CA MET A 348 -27.28 6.75 5.94
C MET A 348 -26.62 8.01 5.35
N ARG A 349 -26.61 9.13 6.09
CA ARG A 349 -25.87 10.34 5.71
C ARG A 349 -24.36 10.08 5.68
N ARG A 350 -23.80 9.42 6.70
CA ARG A 350 -22.38 9.04 6.72
C ARG A 350 -22.01 8.13 5.54
N LEU A 351 -22.85 7.15 5.23
CA LEU A 351 -22.67 6.29 4.04
C LEU A 351 -22.72 7.10 2.74
N LYS A 352 -23.66 8.05 2.63
CA LYS A 352 -23.76 8.94 1.48
C LYS A 352 -22.49 9.77 1.27
N ASN A 353 -21.95 10.33 2.35
CA ASN A 353 -20.70 11.11 2.29
C ASN A 353 -19.49 10.27 1.86
N LEU A 354 -19.53 8.94 2.06
CA LEU A 354 -18.46 8.03 1.64
C LEU A 354 -18.57 7.56 0.20
N ARG A 355 -19.72 7.75 -0.47
CA ARG A 355 -19.99 7.21 -1.81
C ARG A 355 -18.86 7.49 -2.81
N ASN A 356 -18.59 8.77 -3.03
CA ASN A 356 -17.58 9.21 -3.99
C ASN A 356 -16.16 8.77 -3.57
N ARG A 357 -15.89 8.72 -2.26
CA ARG A 357 -14.61 8.27 -1.71
C ARG A 357 -14.35 6.79 -2.00
N LEU A 358 -15.38 5.96 -1.83
CA LEU A 358 -15.33 4.53 -2.13
C LEU A 358 -15.16 4.30 -3.63
N GLU A 359 -15.86 5.06 -4.48
CA GLU A 359 -15.73 4.96 -5.93
C GLU A 359 -14.33 5.36 -6.43
N VAL A 360 -13.71 6.41 -5.89
CA VAL A 360 -12.31 6.78 -6.22
C VAL A 360 -11.37 5.62 -5.94
N ALA A 361 -11.44 5.05 -4.73
CA ALA A 361 -10.57 3.94 -4.37
C ALA A 361 -10.85 2.67 -5.19
N ALA A 362 -12.12 2.37 -5.45
CA ALA A 362 -12.51 1.22 -6.26
C ALA A 362 -12.01 1.36 -7.71
N ASP A 363 -12.24 2.50 -8.36
CA ASP A 363 -11.85 2.73 -9.76
C ASP A 363 -10.33 2.71 -9.95
N THR A 364 -9.58 3.29 -9.02
CA THR A 364 -8.12 3.45 -9.13
C THR A 364 -7.34 2.22 -8.65
N LEU A 365 -7.89 1.42 -7.73
CA LEU A 365 -7.23 0.21 -7.22
C LEU A 365 -7.71 -1.07 -7.91
N HIS A 366 -8.93 -1.08 -8.47
CA HIS A 366 -9.54 -2.24 -9.13
C HIS A 366 -10.17 -1.87 -10.48
N PRO A 367 -9.41 -1.48 -11.52
CA PRO A 367 -9.96 -0.92 -12.76
C PRO A 367 -11.05 -1.73 -13.49
N HIS A 368 -11.19 -3.02 -13.19
CA HIS A 368 -12.18 -3.92 -13.79
C HIS A 368 -13.41 -4.19 -12.91
N TRP A 369 -13.49 -3.64 -11.69
CA TRP A 369 -14.57 -3.97 -10.75
C TRP A 369 -15.97 -3.66 -11.30
N ARG A 370 -16.10 -2.62 -12.14
CA ARG A 370 -17.37 -2.20 -12.74
C ARG A 370 -17.92 -3.18 -13.76
N GLN A 371 -17.10 -4.11 -14.28
CA GLN A 371 -17.59 -5.18 -15.16
C GLN A 371 -18.64 -6.06 -14.48
N LEU A 372 -18.57 -6.19 -13.14
CA LEU A 372 -19.59 -6.89 -12.35
C LEU A 372 -20.97 -6.22 -12.44
N LEU A 373 -21.01 -4.92 -12.74
CA LEU A 373 -22.26 -4.15 -12.83
C LEU A 373 -22.97 -4.36 -14.18
N ALA A 374 -22.29 -4.93 -15.18
CA ALA A 374 -22.89 -5.24 -16.48
C ALA A 374 -24.11 -6.19 -16.35
N ILE A 375 -24.07 -7.08 -15.36
CA ILE A 375 -25.11 -8.09 -15.07
C ILE A 375 -26.45 -7.42 -14.72
N VAL A 376 -26.40 -6.19 -14.20
CA VAL A 376 -27.58 -5.40 -13.81
C VAL A 376 -27.86 -4.23 -14.76
N GLY A 377 -27.14 -4.14 -15.88
CA GLY A 377 -27.31 -3.11 -16.91
C GLY A 377 -26.69 -1.75 -16.57
N GLU A 378 -25.74 -1.71 -15.64
CA GLU A 378 -25.09 -0.48 -15.18
C GLU A 378 -23.81 -0.16 -15.98
N PRO A 379 -23.38 1.11 -16.04
CA PRO A 379 -22.19 1.52 -16.78
C PRO A 379 -20.91 0.87 -16.26
N GLN A 380 -20.06 0.40 -17.18
CA GLN A 380 -18.78 -0.23 -16.87
C GLN A 380 -17.60 0.76 -16.90
N ALA A 381 -17.81 1.97 -17.41
CA ALA A 381 -16.76 2.98 -17.54
C ALA A 381 -16.29 3.47 -16.17
N LEU A 382 -14.97 3.62 -16.03
CA LEU A 382 -14.37 4.24 -14.85
C LEU A 382 -14.84 5.69 -14.73
N LYS A 383 -15.20 6.09 -13.50
CA LYS A 383 -15.50 7.49 -13.17
C LYS A 383 -14.22 8.23 -12.80
N TYR A 384 -13.30 7.56 -12.12
CA TYR A 384 -12.03 8.13 -11.64
C TYR A 384 -10.83 7.30 -12.14
N PRO A 385 -10.27 7.61 -13.33
CA PRO A 385 -9.09 6.93 -13.83
C PRO A 385 -7.81 7.37 -13.11
N GLY A 386 -6.71 6.68 -13.38
CA GLY A 386 -5.38 7.05 -12.92
C GLY A 386 -5.05 6.55 -11.51
N HIS A 387 -4.21 7.29 -10.82
CA HIS A 387 -3.68 6.90 -9.51
C HIS A 387 -4.59 7.39 -8.37
N PRO A 388 -4.79 6.63 -7.28
CA PRO A 388 -5.72 6.98 -6.18
C PRO A 388 -5.47 8.36 -5.57
N HIS A 389 -4.21 8.78 -5.53
CA HIS A 389 -3.78 10.03 -4.93
C HIS A 389 -3.76 11.23 -5.91
N GLU A 390 -4.20 11.03 -7.15
CA GLU A 390 -4.48 12.14 -8.07
C GLU A 390 -5.84 12.78 -7.79
N TRP A 391 -6.66 12.17 -6.92
CA TRP A 391 -7.98 12.63 -6.56
C TRP A 391 -8.02 13.14 -5.13
N VAL A 392 -8.53 14.35 -4.95
CA VAL A 392 -8.80 14.94 -3.64
C VAL A 392 -10.27 14.77 -3.33
N VAL A 393 -10.56 14.10 -2.22
CA VAL A 393 -11.93 13.84 -1.78
C VAL A 393 -12.40 14.82 -0.71
N TYR A 394 -13.71 14.86 -0.48
CA TYR A 394 -14.34 15.73 0.53
C TYR A 394 -15.11 14.92 1.57
N GLU A 395 -15.10 15.37 2.83
CA GLU A 395 -15.79 14.69 3.93
C GLU A 395 -17.32 14.86 3.89
N ASP A 396 -17.80 15.89 3.22
CA ASP A 396 -19.22 16.19 3.04
C ASP A 396 -19.87 15.36 1.91
N GLY A 397 -19.06 14.61 1.15
CA GLY A 397 -19.51 13.82 0.00
C GLY A 397 -19.53 14.58 -1.33
N SER A 398 -19.05 15.82 -1.38
CA SER A 398 -18.86 16.58 -2.62
C SER A 398 -17.99 15.82 -3.63
N ASP A 399 -18.13 16.16 -4.91
CA ASP A 399 -17.43 15.46 -5.98
C ASP A 399 -15.91 15.59 -5.84
N PRO A 400 -15.14 14.49 -5.94
CA PRO A 400 -13.69 14.51 -5.93
C PRO A 400 -13.15 15.34 -7.10
N VAL A 401 -12.08 16.07 -6.82
CA VAL A 401 -11.40 16.89 -7.83
C VAL A 401 -9.99 16.38 -8.08
N PRO A 402 -9.46 16.53 -9.31
CA PRO A 402 -8.05 16.30 -9.57
C PRO A 402 -7.17 17.16 -8.65
N LEU A 403 -6.09 16.57 -8.14
CA LEU A 403 -5.15 17.19 -7.19
C LEU A 403 -4.74 18.59 -7.63
N ARG A 404 -4.40 18.75 -8.92
CA ARG A 404 -4.00 20.02 -9.50
C ARG A 404 -5.01 21.15 -9.24
N GLN A 405 -6.31 20.87 -9.27
CA GLN A 405 -7.34 21.90 -9.07
C GLN A 405 -7.26 22.54 -7.67
N THR A 406 -6.77 21.81 -6.67
CA THR A 406 -6.62 22.32 -5.30
C THR A 406 -5.42 23.25 -5.09
N TYR A 407 -4.54 23.36 -6.10
CA TYR A 407 -3.32 24.16 -6.05
C TYR A 407 -3.27 25.29 -7.10
N ILE A 408 -4.10 25.25 -8.15
CA ILE A 408 -4.08 26.23 -9.27
C ILE A 408 -4.13 27.69 -8.81
N GLU A 409 -4.88 27.99 -7.74
CA GLU A 409 -4.99 29.36 -7.21
C GLU A 409 -3.66 29.89 -6.66
N HIS A 410 -2.80 29.00 -6.16
CA HIS A 410 -1.52 29.34 -5.53
C HIS A 410 -0.34 29.14 -6.49
N ASP A 411 -0.45 28.15 -7.38
CA ASP A 411 0.54 27.82 -8.39
C ASP A 411 -0.18 27.41 -9.70
N PRO A 412 -0.31 28.34 -10.67
CA PRO A 412 -0.94 28.07 -11.96
C PRO A 412 -0.26 26.97 -12.76
N PHE A 413 1.02 26.71 -12.48
CA PHE A 413 1.84 25.71 -13.16
C PHE A 413 2.02 24.44 -12.32
N PHE A 414 1.20 24.26 -11.27
CA PHE A 414 1.28 23.09 -10.41
C PHE A 414 1.17 21.80 -11.24
N SER A 415 2.20 20.98 -11.11
CA SER A 415 2.30 19.63 -11.64
C SER A 415 2.86 18.74 -10.55
N PHE A 416 2.28 17.55 -10.38
CA PHE A 416 2.78 16.60 -9.41
C PHE A 416 2.73 15.18 -9.96
N GLU A 417 3.88 14.53 -9.98
CA GLU A 417 4.04 13.15 -10.42
C GLU A 417 4.08 12.20 -9.23
N HIS A 418 3.26 11.15 -9.27
CA HIS A 418 3.29 10.09 -8.27
C HIS A 418 4.38 9.06 -8.62
N ILE A 419 5.38 8.94 -7.75
CA ILE A 419 6.48 7.98 -7.88
C ILE A 419 6.48 6.99 -6.72
N GLU A 420 6.93 5.75 -6.98
CA GLU A 420 7.03 4.70 -5.95
C GLU A 420 8.38 4.67 -5.23
N GLU A 421 9.42 5.19 -5.90
CA GLU A 421 10.80 5.23 -5.42
C GLU A 421 11.37 6.64 -5.59
N SER A 422 12.35 6.99 -4.76
CA SER A 422 13.00 8.31 -4.85
C SER A 422 13.95 8.39 -6.03
N VAL A 423 13.99 9.54 -6.71
CA VAL A 423 14.91 9.82 -7.81
C VAL A 423 16.13 10.54 -7.25
N VAL A 424 17.34 10.11 -7.59
CA VAL A 424 18.59 10.80 -7.19
C VAL A 424 18.89 11.91 -8.18
N ASP A 425 19.11 13.12 -7.65
CA ASP A 425 19.51 14.28 -8.44
C ASP A 425 20.96 14.14 -8.93
N GLY A 426 21.12 13.62 -10.15
CA GLY A 426 22.43 13.42 -10.77
C GLY A 426 23.20 14.71 -11.02
N SER A 427 22.55 15.88 -11.03
CA SER A 427 23.25 17.16 -11.15
C SER A 427 23.95 17.58 -9.85
N VAL A 428 23.46 17.11 -8.71
CA VAL A 428 24.03 17.37 -7.38
C VAL A 428 24.96 16.23 -6.95
N TRP A 429 24.59 14.98 -7.24
CA TRP A 429 25.25 13.79 -6.69
C TRP A 429 26.02 12.95 -7.72
N GLY A 430 25.94 13.29 -9.01
CA GLY A 430 26.54 12.48 -10.08
C GLY A 430 25.88 11.10 -10.16
N CYS A 431 26.66 10.03 -9.97
CA CYS A 431 26.18 8.65 -9.93
C CYS A 431 26.01 8.09 -8.51
N GLU A 432 26.33 8.86 -7.48
CA GLU A 432 26.30 8.41 -6.09
C GLU A 432 24.94 8.68 -5.44
N ASP A 433 24.44 7.73 -4.64
CA ASP A 433 23.29 7.99 -3.77
C ASP A 433 23.78 8.43 -2.39
N PRO A 434 23.50 9.67 -1.93
CA PRO A 434 23.99 10.17 -0.64
C PRO A 434 23.39 9.43 0.57
N ARG A 435 22.37 8.60 0.34
CA ARG A 435 21.73 7.75 1.35
C ARG A 435 22.47 6.43 1.54
N TRP A 436 23.43 6.10 0.68
CA TRP A 436 24.21 4.88 0.79
C TRP A 436 25.01 4.85 2.10
N MET A 437 24.91 3.73 2.79
CA MET A 437 25.35 3.45 4.17
C MET A 437 25.99 2.06 4.20
N PRO A 438 27.19 1.88 3.63
CA PRO A 438 27.82 0.56 3.59
C PRO A 438 28.13 0.07 5.01
N GLN A 439 27.88 -1.22 5.28
CA GLN A 439 28.19 -1.82 6.59
C GLN A 439 29.67 -1.66 6.96
N GLU A 440 29.97 -1.41 8.23
CA GLU A 440 31.34 -1.21 8.73
C GLU A 440 32.17 -2.53 8.81
N SER A 441 31.50 -3.68 8.92
CA SER A 441 32.16 -4.99 9.06
C SER A 441 32.71 -5.51 7.72
N ALA A 442 34.01 -5.87 7.72
CA ALA A 442 34.67 -6.47 6.56
C ALA A 442 34.12 -7.87 6.20
N ILE A 443 33.56 -8.60 7.16
CA ILE A 443 33.05 -9.97 6.98
C ILE A 443 31.70 -9.98 6.23
N THR A 444 30.78 -9.08 6.59
CA THR A 444 29.50 -8.91 5.88
C THR A 444 29.70 -8.33 4.48
N ARG A 445 30.63 -7.37 4.31
CA ARG A 445 31.02 -6.87 2.98
C ARG A 445 31.56 -7.98 2.06
N ALA A 446 32.36 -8.90 2.59
CA ALA A 446 32.94 -10.00 1.80
C ALA A 446 31.91 -11.07 1.38
N SER A 447 30.80 -11.19 2.12
CA SER A 447 29.74 -12.19 1.86
C SER A 447 28.53 -11.63 1.11
N GLY A 448 28.50 -10.32 0.81
CA GLY A 448 27.37 -9.68 0.11
C GLY A 448 26.06 -9.70 0.91
N THR A 449 26.15 -9.83 2.24
CA THR A 449 24.99 -9.94 3.13
C THR A 449 24.66 -8.59 3.75
N TYR A 450 23.40 -8.17 3.61
CA TYR A 450 22.88 -6.95 4.22
C TYR A 450 22.26 -7.29 5.57
N MET A 451 22.64 -6.60 6.64
CA MET A 451 22.14 -6.85 7.99
C MET A 451 21.33 -5.67 8.51
N CYS A 452 20.16 -5.96 9.06
CA CYS A 452 19.29 -4.94 9.62
C CYS A 452 19.85 -4.41 10.94
N ALA A 453 20.13 -3.10 11.03
CA ALA A 453 20.59 -2.48 12.27
C ALA A 453 19.57 -2.52 13.44
N LEU A 454 18.29 -2.78 13.16
CA LEU A 454 17.24 -2.82 14.19
C LEU A 454 17.01 -4.21 14.78
N CYS A 455 16.94 -5.25 13.95
CA CYS A 455 16.65 -6.62 14.39
C CYS A 455 17.83 -7.58 14.24
N ASN A 456 18.94 -7.13 13.64
CA ASN A 456 20.13 -7.93 13.38
C ASN A 456 19.89 -9.17 12.51
N GLU A 457 18.86 -9.11 11.64
CA GLU A 457 18.52 -10.17 10.69
C GLU A 457 18.92 -9.79 9.26
N GLN A 458 19.14 -10.80 8.42
CA GLN A 458 19.49 -10.61 7.01
C GLN A 458 18.36 -9.91 6.23
N GLN A 459 18.73 -8.89 5.47
CA GLN A 459 17.86 -8.19 4.52
C GLN A 459 18.10 -8.72 3.12
N SER A 460 17.02 -8.96 2.38
CA SER A 460 17.06 -9.30 0.96
C SER A 460 15.73 -8.96 0.31
N ASP A 461 15.74 -8.63 -0.97
CA ASP A 461 14.51 -8.57 -1.76
C ASP A 461 14.04 -9.98 -2.18
N GLU A 462 14.90 -11.00 -2.05
CA GLU A 462 14.58 -12.39 -2.31
C GLU A 462 13.87 -13.05 -1.10
N PRO A 463 12.63 -13.55 -1.24
CA PRO A 463 11.86 -14.11 -0.13
C PRO A 463 12.57 -15.22 0.65
N LYS A 464 13.38 -16.03 -0.04
CA LYS A 464 14.09 -17.17 0.57
C LYS A 464 15.30 -16.75 1.39
N LEU A 465 15.83 -15.55 1.14
CA LEU A 465 17.05 -15.03 1.78
C LEU A 465 16.74 -13.95 2.82
N ASN A 466 15.54 -13.35 2.75
CA ASN A 466 15.16 -12.30 3.67
C ASN A 466 14.69 -12.85 5.03
N ALA A 467 15.36 -12.45 6.10
CA ALA A 467 14.97 -12.73 7.48
C ALA A 467 14.47 -11.48 8.24
N CYS A 468 14.59 -10.29 7.64
CA CYS A 468 14.17 -9.03 8.27
C CYS A 468 12.67 -8.73 8.07
N PHE A 469 11.96 -8.48 9.18
CA PHE A 469 10.52 -8.14 9.22
C PHE A 469 10.23 -6.86 10.02
N CYS A 470 11.16 -5.90 10.09
CA CYS A 470 10.94 -4.64 10.81
C CYS A 470 9.82 -3.79 10.20
N PHE A 471 9.75 -3.71 8.86
CA PHE A 471 8.75 -2.94 8.12
C PHE A 471 8.28 -3.69 6.86
N PRO A 472 7.62 -4.85 7.04
CA PRO A 472 7.30 -5.77 5.94
C PRO A 472 6.24 -5.24 4.97
N SER A 473 5.57 -4.13 5.30
CA SER A 473 4.66 -3.43 4.39
C SER A 473 5.38 -2.59 3.34
N LEU A 474 6.65 -2.24 3.56
CA LEU A 474 7.44 -1.37 2.67
C LEU A 474 8.67 -2.07 2.07
N PHE A 475 9.24 -3.04 2.79
CA PHE A 475 10.52 -3.67 2.43
C PHE A 475 10.43 -5.19 2.50
N GLY A 476 11.37 -5.84 1.81
CA GLY A 476 11.39 -7.29 1.63
C GLY A 476 10.69 -7.70 0.34
N CYS A 477 10.30 -8.97 0.28
CA CYS A 477 9.83 -9.61 -0.94
C CYS A 477 8.33 -9.40 -1.26
N VAL A 478 7.61 -8.67 -0.42
CA VAL A 478 6.16 -8.47 -0.60
C VAL A 478 5.95 -7.23 -1.44
N LYS A 479 5.27 -7.37 -2.59
CA LYS A 479 4.87 -6.23 -3.43
C LYS A 479 4.13 -5.21 -2.56
N ARG A 480 4.61 -3.95 -2.57
CA ARG A 480 4.01 -2.83 -1.85
C ARG A 480 2.53 -2.75 -2.21
N LYS A 481 1.67 -2.89 -1.21
CA LYS A 481 0.24 -2.64 -1.38
C LYS A 481 0.00 -1.13 -1.27
N PRO A 482 -0.90 -0.56 -2.09
CA PRO A 482 -1.36 0.79 -1.87
C PRO A 482 -1.88 0.93 -0.43
N PRO A 483 -1.36 1.89 0.36
CA PRO A 483 -1.78 2.04 1.74
C PRO A 483 -3.23 2.52 1.81
N PRO A 484 -3.96 2.13 2.87
CA PRO A 484 -5.35 2.53 3.08
C PRO A 484 -5.44 3.98 3.54
N VAL A 485 -5.15 4.91 2.63
CA VAL A 485 -5.17 6.36 2.85
C VAL A 485 -5.82 7.07 1.66
N GLN A 486 -6.31 8.28 1.88
CA GLN A 486 -6.77 9.17 0.81
C GLN A 486 -6.26 10.58 1.05
N ILE A 487 -6.13 11.35 -0.03
CA ILE A 487 -5.95 12.79 0.08
C ILE A 487 -7.33 13.43 0.14
N TYR A 488 -7.54 14.26 1.15
CA TYR A 488 -8.81 14.95 1.33
C TYR A 488 -8.60 16.45 1.49
N ARG A 489 -9.61 17.24 1.14
CA ARG A 489 -9.59 18.68 1.40
C ARG A 489 -9.88 18.94 2.87
N THR A 490 -8.93 19.58 3.56
CA THR A 490 -9.09 19.96 4.96
C THR A 490 -10.05 21.15 5.09
N ALA A 491 -10.82 21.19 6.19
CA ALA A 491 -11.69 22.33 6.50
C ALA A 491 -10.93 23.53 7.11
N GLU A 492 -9.74 23.28 7.68
CA GLU A 492 -9.05 24.20 8.59
C GLU A 492 -7.96 25.06 7.91
N GLY A 493 -8.02 25.22 6.59
CA GLY A 493 -7.04 26.04 5.84
C GLY A 493 -5.66 25.39 5.67
N LYS A 494 -5.47 24.13 6.10
CA LYS A 494 -4.27 23.31 5.83
C LYS A 494 -4.18 22.82 4.38
N ASN A 495 -5.03 23.33 3.48
CA ASN A 495 -5.21 22.85 2.11
C ASN A 495 -5.60 21.35 2.09
N ASN A 496 -4.74 20.47 1.62
CA ASN A 496 -5.00 19.03 1.55
C ASN A 496 -4.37 18.33 2.74
N GLY A 497 -5.00 17.25 3.18
CA GLY A 497 -4.49 16.38 4.23
C GLY A 497 -4.52 14.92 3.80
N LEU A 498 -3.86 14.07 4.58
CA LEU A 498 -3.86 12.63 4.40
C LEU A 498 -4.76 12.00 5.46
N ILE A 499 -5.79 11.25 5.06
CA ILE A 499 -6.71 10.58 6.00
C ILE A 499 -6.48 9.07 5.99
N ALA A 500 -6.44 8.46 7.17
CA ALA A 500 -6.35 7.01 7.31
C ALA A 500 -7.73 6.37 7.08
N LEU A 501 -7.83 5.39 6.19
CA LEU A 501 -9.08 4.66 5.89
C LEU A 501 -9.26 3.44 6.80
N THR A 502 -8.15 2.85 7.24
CA THR A 502 -8.12 1.82 8.29
C THR A 502 -7.18 2.25 9.41
N ALA A 503 -7.22 1.57 10.55
CA ALA A 503 -6.28 1.84 11.63
C ALA A 503 -4.86 1.41 11.23
N PHE A 504 -3.85 2.17 11.67
CA PHE A 504 -2.44 1.77 11.60
C PHE A 504 -1.94 1.52 13.01
N GLU A 505 -1.56 0.26 13.29
CA GLU A 505 -1.01 -0.10 14.59
C GLU A 505 0.25 0.70 14.93
N ARG A 506 0.49 0.92 16.22
CA ARG A 506 1.68 1.64 16.67
C ARG A 506 2.95 0.90 16.24
N GLY A 507 3.87 1.63 15.61
CA GLY A 507 5.14 1.11 15.12
C GLY A 507 5.08 0.52 13.72
N THR A 508 3.92 0.47 13.05
CA THR A 508 3.85 0.09 11.64
C THR A 508 4.18 1.29 10.75
N ALA A 509 4.72 1.01 9.56
CA ALA A 509 4.95 2.05 8.57
C ALA A 509 3.65 2.40 7.85
N VAL A 510 3.37 3.70 7.75
CA VAL A 510 2.32 4.27 6.90
C VAL A 510 2.82 4.38 5.46
N GLY A 511 4.08 4.79 5.27
CA GLY A 511 4.69 5.00 3.95
C GLY A 511 6.18 5.36 4.01
N GLU A 512 6.89 5.18 2.91
CA GLU A 512 8.23 5.77 2.70
C GLU A 512 8.06 7.20 2.18
N LEU A 513 8.87 8.13 2.68
CA LEU A 513 8.97 9.47 2.10
C LEU A 513 9.82 9.38 0.84
N VAL A 514 9.17 9.51 -0.32
CA VAL A 514 9.82 9.45 -1.64
C VAL A 514 9.68 10.78 -2.37
N GLY A 515 10.72 11.17 -3.10
CA GLY A 515 10.79 12.41 -3.87
C GLY A 515 12.16 12.54 -4.54
N LEU A 516 12.53 13.76 -4.90
CA LEU A 516 13.87 14.05 -5.41
C LEU A 516 14.89 14.06 -4.26
N ILE A 517 15.91 13.20 -4.32
CA ILE A 517 17.06 13.22 -3.40
C ILE A 517 18.08 14.22 -3.93
N THR A 518 18.15 15.38 -3.28
CA THR A 518 18.93 16.54 -3.74
C THR A 518 19.62 17.22 -2.55
N ASN A 519 20.22 18.38 -2.77
CA ASN A 519 20.77 19.24 -1.72
C ASN A 519 20.68 20.70 -2.15
N GLY A 520 20.68 21.62 -1.17
CA GLY A 520 20.71 23.06 -1.44
C GLY A 520 19.37 23.67 -1.84
N VAL A 521 18.26 22.94 -1.79
CA VAL A 521 16.91 23.50 -1.93
C VAL A 521 16.62 24.40 -0.73
N ARG A 522 16.19 25.63 -1.03
CA ARG A 522 15.87 26.68 -0.05
C ARG A 522 14.45 27.19 -0.23
N HIS A 523 13.86 27.73 0.83
CA HIS A 523 12.52 28.35 0.86
C HIS A 523 11.34 27.44 0.48
N LEU A 524 11.60 26.17 0.18
CA LEU A 524 10.60 25.13 -0.10
C LEU A 524 10.64 24.07 1.00
N ASP A 525 9.51 23.39 1.19
CA ASP A 525 9.41 22.30 2.15
C ASP A 525 10.28 21.12 1.70
N VAL A 526 11.25 20.74 2.53
CA VAL A 526 12.09 19.56 2.33
C VAL A 526 12.19 18.76 3.61
N MET A 527 12.38 17.45 3.45
CA MET A 527 12.82 16.60 4.55
C MET A 527 14.34 16.52 4.54
N GLU A 528 15.00 16.85 5.65
CA GLU A 528 16.43 16.67 5.80
C GLU A 528 16.77 15.25 6.25
N GLY A 529 17.74 14.65 5.57
CA GLY A 529 18.37 13.41 5.95
C GLY A 529 19.88 13.58 6.10
N SER A 530 20.48 12.70 6.89
CA SER A 530 21.93 12.68 7.08
C SER A 530 22.42 11.26 7.25
N THR A 531 23.45 10.92 6.50
CA THR A 531 24.33 9.78 6.70
C THR A 531 25.66 10.28 7.31
N PRO A 532 26.56 9.40 7.79
CA PRO A 532 27.93 9.78 8.12
C PRO A 532 28.71 10.33 6.92
N LEU A 533 28.29 10.00 5.70
CA LEU A 533 28.96 10.41 4.46
C LEU A 533 28.44 11.75 3.92
N ALA A 534 27.13 12.02 4.04
CA ALA A 534 26.51 13.17 3.41
C ALA A 534 25.25 13.66 4.16
N LYS A 535 24.95 14.96 3.99
CA LYS A 535 23.63 15.52 4.26
C LYS A 535 22.86 15.65 2.96
N TYR A 536 21.60 15.26 2.95
CA TYR A 536 20.75 15.30 1.78
C TYR A 536 19.35 15.82 2.13
N GLN A 537 18.58 16.15 1.10
CA GLN A 537 17.21 16.61 1.19
C GLN A 537 16.32 15.70 0.34
N ILE A 538 15.11 15.40 0.84
CA ILE A 538 14.03 14.81 0.04
C ILE A 538 13.04 15.92 -0.27
N TRP A 539 12.95 16.29 -1.55
CA TRP A 539 12.04 17.32 -2.02
C TRP A 539 10.84 16.69 -2.73
N GLN A 540 9.64 16.93 -2.21
CA GLN A 540 8.37 16.40 -2.74
C GLN A 540 7.54 17.49 -3.45
N GLY A 541 8.22 18.45 -4.11
CA GLY A 541 7.57 19.58 -4.77
C GLY A 541 6.85 19.19 -6.05
N ARG A 542 7.56 18.52 -6.96
CA ARG A 542 7.06 18.14 -8.29
C ARG A 542 6.84 16.63 -8.45
N GLU A 543 7.52 15.82 -7.66
CA GLU A 543 7.44 14.37 -7.71
C GLU A 543 7.50 13.80 -6.29
N GLY A 544 6.77 12.72 -6.02
CA GLY A 544 6.74 12.07 -4.72
C GLY A 544 5.54 11.16 -4.56
N ASN A 545 5.13 10.88 -3.31
CA ASN A 545 3.93 10.08 -3.05
C ASN A 545 2.97 10.78 -2.07
N TYR A 546 1.96 10.05 -1.60
CA TYR A 546 0.93 10.53 -0.68
C TYR A 546 1.47 11.05 0.67
N THR A 547 2.70 10.70 1.06
CA THR A 547 3.28 11.15 2.33
C THR A 547 3.47 12.66 2.40
N ARG A 548 3.60 13.35 1.25
CA ARG A 548 3.73 14.82 1.19
C ARG A 548 2.53 15.57 1.74
N PHE A 549 1.36 14.91 1.82
CA PHE A 549 0.11 15.50 2.29
C PHE A 549 -0.13 15.27 3.79
N ALA A 550 0.83 14.66 4.50
CA ALA A 550 0.77 14.56 5.96
C ALA A 550 1.04 15.94 6.59
N ASN A 551 0.00 16.54 7.15
CA ASN A 551 0.08 17.87 7.75
C ASN A 551 0.80 17.87 9.09
N HIS A 552 1.20 19.08 9.52
CA HIS A 552 1.76 19.27 10.83
C HIS A 552 0.71 19.14 11.95
N SER A 553 1.08 18.45 13.03
CA SER A 553 0.45 18.63 14.34
C SER A 553 1.48 18.67 15.47
N CYS A 554 1.31 19.58 16.44
CA CYS A 554 2.09 19.60 17.68
C CYS A 554 1.80 18.38 18.57
N LYS A 555 0.73 17.63 18.28
CA LYS A 555 0.38 16.35 18.90
C LYS A 555 0.20 15.28 17.83
N ALA A 556 1.21 15.14 16.98
CA ALA A 556 1.20 14.23 15.86
C ALA A 556 0.93 12.76 16.24
N ASN A 557 0.12 12.09 15.42
CA ASN A 557 -0.17 10.65 15.50
C ASN A 557 0.75 9.78 14.63
N ALA A 558 1.69 10.39 13.90
CA ALA A 558 2.78 9.73 13.22
C ALA A 558 4.14 10.41 13.54
N GLN A 559 5.23 9.79 13.09
CA GLN A 559 6.57 10.36 13.11
C GLN A 559 7.41 9.86 11.94
N THR A 560 8.37 10.65 11.50
CA THR A 560 9.41 10.19 10.58
C THR A 560 10.49 9.41 11.34
N SER A 561 11.03 8.36 10.74
CA SER A 561 12.16 7.58 11.26
C SER A 561 13.10 7.24 10.12
N ASN A 562 14.40 7.17 10.41
CA ASN A 562 15.36 6.55 9.49
C ASN A 562 15.31 5.03 9.61
N PHE A 563 15.43 4.34 8.49
CA PHE A 563 15.57 2.89 8.41
C PHE A 563 16.49 2.52 7.26
N THR A 564 17.55 1.75 7.55
CA THR A 564 18.46 1.27 6.50
C THR A 564 17.93 -0.03 5.92
N TRP A 565 17.69 -0.05 4.60
CA TRP A 565 17.34 -1.25 3.85
C TRP A 565 18.36 -1.45 2.72
N LEU A 566 19.02 -2.62 2.70
CA LEU A 566 20.06 -2.97 1.74
C LEU A 566 21.11 -1.84 1.62
N ASP A 567 21.65 -1.45 2.78
CA ASP A 567 22.64 -0.37 2.91
C ASP A 567 22.19 1.00 2.38
N THR A 568 20.91 1.21 2.08
CA THR A 568 20.38 2.53 1.71
C THR A 568 19.51 3.06 2.83
N GLN A 569 19.85 4.24 3.36
CA GLN A 569 19.02 4.93 4.36
C GLN A 569 17.69 5.38 3.73
N ARG A 570 16.58 5.00 4.34
CA ARG A 570 15.22 5.38 3.97
C ARG A 570 14.61 6.23 5.07
N VAL A 571 13.78 7.20 4.70
CA VAL A 571 12.97 7.96 5.66
C VAL A 571 11.54 7.43 5.57
N ILE A 572 11.02 6.90 6.68
CA ILE A 572 9.70 6.27 6.75
C ILE A 572 8.79 7.01 7.71
N LEU A 573 7.51 7.13 7.37
CA LEU A 573 6.44 7.62 8.23
C LEU A 573 5.90 6.46 9.06
N VAL A 574 6.11 6.49 10.37
CA VAL A 574 5.74 5.43 11.32
C VAL A 574 4.56 5.87 12.17
N SER A 575 3.57 5.00 12.31
CA SER A 575 2.37 5.22 13.11
C SER A 575 2.68 5.24 14.61
N LYS A 576 2.10 6.20 15.34
CA LYS A 576 2.04 6.18 16.82
C LYS A 576 0.77 5.51 17.36
N GLY A 577 -0.03 4.89 16.48
CA GLY A 577 -1.37 4.38 16.74
C GLY A 577 -2.41 5.31 16.12
N ILE A 578 -2.61 5.17 14.81
CA ILE A 578 -3.54 6.01 14.03
C ILE A 578 -4.87 5.28 13.92
N GLU A 579 -5.96 5.97 14.27
CA GLU A 579 -7.32 5.44 14.18
C GLU A 579 -7.87 5.59 12.77
N ALA A 580 -8.77 4.68 12.37
CA ALA A 580 -9.49 4.81 11.10
C ALA A 580 -10.33 6.08 11.09
N GLY A 581 -10.29 6.83 9.99
CA GLY A 581 -10.98 8.11 9.82
C GLY A 581 -10.23 9.32 10.39
N SER A 582 -9.05 9.14 10.99
CA SER A 582 -8.26 10.27 11.49
C SER A 582 -7.28 10.82 10.44
N GLU A 583 -7.04 12.14 10.48
CA GLU A 583 -5.97 12.77 9.71
C GLU A 583 -4.61 12.26 10.20
N ILE A 584 -3.75 11.86 9.27
CA ILE A 584 -2.37 11.47 9.51
C ILE A 584 -1.54 12.75 9.61
N THR A 585 -0.96 12.98 10.77
CA THR A 585 -0.18 14.18 11.07
C THR A 585 1.20 13.85 11.63
N VAL A 586 2.17 14.70 11.34
CA VAL A 586 3.56 14.57 11.77
C VAL A 586 4.03 15.86 12.45
N ASP A 587 5.00 15.77 13.34
CA ASP A 587 5.63 16.96 13.91
C ASP A 587 6.77 17.39 12.99
N TYR A 588 6.70 18.60 12.42
CA TYR A 588 7.72 19.10 11.49
C TYR A 588 8.99 19.56 12.24
N GLY A 589 8.92 19.74 13.56
CA GLY A 589 10.05 20.15 14.41
C GLY A 589 10.31 21.65 14.41
N ASP A 590 11.03 22.13 15.42
CA ASP A 590 11.24 23.57 15.66
C ASP A 590 12.00 24.24 14.50
N LYS A 591 12.95 23.52 13.88
CA LYS A 591 13.74 24.02 12.75
C LYS A 591 12.86 24.44 11.58
N TYR A 592 11.84 23.63 11.25
CA TYR A 592 10.88 23.93 10.20
C TYR A 592 10.18 25.27 10.43
N TRP A 593 9.75 25.51 11.68
CA TRP A 593 9.00 26.70 12.07
C TRP A 593 9.87 27.93 12.34
N ALA A 594 11.18 27.76 12.48
CA ALA A 594 12.11 28.84 12.72
C ALA A 594 12.11 29.85 11.55
N GLY A 595 11.94 31.13 11.87
CA GLY A 595 11.86 32.22 10.90
C GLY A 595 10.56 32.30 10.09
N LEU A 596 9.85 31.19 9.90
CA LEU A 596 8.65 31.13 9.03
C LEU A 596 7.57 32.12 9.44
N ASP A 597 7.15 32.99 8.51
CA ASP A 597 6.02 33.89 8.72
C ASP A 597 4.66 33.18 8.56
N LYS A 598 4.47 32.08 9.31
CA LYS A 598 3.26 31.26 9.30
C LYS A 598 2.87 30.85 10.72
N SER A 599 1.57 30.72 10.95
CA SER A 599 1.01 30.21 12.19
C SER A 599 0.62 28.74 12.02
N CYS A 600 0.85 27.92 13.04
CA CYS A 600 0.41 26.53 13.02
C CYS A 600 -1.12 26.42 13.18
N LEU A 601 -1.74 25.67 12.28
CA LEU A 601 -3.19 25.42 12.20
C LEU A 601 -3.58 24.03 12.74
N CYS A 602 -2.78 23.43 13.63
CA CYS A 602 -3.06 22.07 14.11
C CYS A 602 -4.23 21.95 15.10
N GLY A 603 -4.77 23.07 15.60
CA GLY A 603 -5.88 23.08 16.56
C GLY A 603 -5.54 22.59 17.98
N GLU A 604 -4.38 21.97 18.20
CA GLU A 604 -4.02 21.39 19.49
C GLU A 604 -3.92 22.44 20.62
N THR A 605 -4.33 22.04 21.81
CA THR A 605 -4.21 22.87 23.02
C THR A 605 -2.75 23.10 23.39
N CYS A 606 -1.90 22.10 23.18
CA CYS A 606 -0.45 22.16 23.39
C CYS A 606 0.33 22.69 22.16
N CYS A 607 -0.31 23.44 21.26
CA CYS A 607 0.36 23.95 20.06
C CYS A 607 1.51 24.91 20.43
N ARG A 608 2.72 24.60 19.94
CA ARG A 608 3.95 25.37 20.17
C ARG A 608 4.10 26.58 19.26
N TYR A 609 3.46 26.56 18.09
CA TYR A 609 3.67 27.55 17.03
C TYR A 609 2.41 28.36 16.72
N LYS A 610 1.54 28.56 17.73
CA LYS A 610 0.49 29.57 17.68
C LYS A 610 1.17 30.94 17.72
N ARG A 611 0.87 31.79 16.75
CA ARG A 611 1.13 33.22 16.89
C ARG A 611 -0.18 33.83 17.34
N ASP A 612 -0.23 34.23 18.61
CA ASP A 612 -1.34 35.05 19.09
C ASP A 612 -1.42 36.29 18.22
N GLY A 613 -2.62 36.55 17.67
CA GLY A 613 -2.84 37.69 16.80
C GLY A 613 -2.28 38.96 17.43
N ARG A 614 -1.33 39.60 16.74
CA ARG A 614 -1.19 41.04 16.84
C ARG A 614 -2.57 41.62 16.51
N ARG A 615 -3.25 42.12 17.54
CA ARG A 615 -4.37 43.04 17.40
C ARG A 615 -3.92 44.28 16.65
#